data_AF-A0A838S5T0-F1
#
_entry.id   AF-A0A838S5T0-F1
#
_cell.length_a   1.000
_cell.length_b   1.000
_cell.length_c   1.000
_cell.angle_alpha   90.00
_cell.angle_beta   90.00
_cell.angle_gamma   90.00
#
_symmetry.space_group_name_H-M   'P 1'
#
loop_
_entity.id
_entity.type
_entity.pdbx_description
1 polymer ?
#
loop_
_entity_poly.entity_id
_entity_poly.type
_entity_poly.pdbx_seq_one_letter_code
_entity_poly.pdbx_strand_id
1 'polypeptide(L)' 'MSVATGSVTRAIDTIRARDAVIAGLLVVGALFLLYAMFLDQGGLLAPFFGATSFSNNYLHEFAHDARHLLALPCH' A
#
# COMPACT_ATOMS: atom_id res chain seq x y z
N MET A 1 -29.88 -27.94 -20.05
CA MET A 1 -28.42 -27.67 -20.14
C MET A 1 -28.07 -26.17 -20.11
N SER A 2 -28.86 -25.26 -20.69
CA SER A 2 -28.54 -23.80 -20.74
C SER A 2 -28.46 -23.07 -19.38
N VAL A 3 -29.35 -23.39 -18.42
CA VAL A 3 -29.40 -22.70 -17.10
C VAL A 3 -28.16 -22.99 -16.23
N ALA A 4 -27.64 -24.22 -16.28
CA ALA A 4 -26.45 -24.60 -15.51
C ALA A 4 -25.19 -23.87 -16.02
N THR A 5 -25.07 -23.71 -17.34
CA THR A 5 -23.98 -22.94 -17.97
C THR A 5 -24.01 -21.48 -17.56
N GLY A 6 -25.18 -20.85 -17.48
CA GLY A 6 -25.32 -19.46 -17.03
C GLY A 6 -24.90 -19.24 -15.57
N SER A 7 -25.18 -20.21 -14.68
CA SER A 7 -24.74 -20.16 -13.28
C SER A 7 -23.23 -20.25 -13.13
N VAL A 8 -22.58 -21.10 -13.92
CA VAL A 8 -21.12 -21.27 -13.92
C VAL A 8 -20.43 -20.01 -14.45
N THR A 9 -20.89 -19.43 -15.56
CA THR A 9 -20.33 -18.18 -16.10
C THR A 9 -20.40 -17.05 -15.07
N ARG A 10 -21.56 -16.86 -14.42
CA ARG A 10 -21.72 -15.84 -13.37
C ARG A 10 -20.76 -16.05 -12.20
N ALA A 11 -20.53 -17.31 -11.78
CA ALA A 11 -19.60 -17.61 -10.70
C ALA A 11 -18.14 -17.33 -11.07
N ILE A 12 -17.75 -17.55 -12.32
CA ILE A 12 -16.41 -17.19 -12.81
C ILE A 12 -16.25 -15.67 -12.88
N ASP A 13 -17.27 -14.95 -13.34
CA ASP A 13 -17.25 -13.49 -13.40
C ASP A 13 -17.14 -12.86 -12.01
N THR A 14 -17.83 -13.38 -11.00
CA THR A 14 -17.72 -12.88 -9.62
C THR A 14 -16.34 -13.15 -9.02
N ILE A 15 -15.74 -14.32 -9.28
CA ILE A 15 -14.37 -14.65 -8.84
C ILE A 15 -13.38 -13.67 -9.49
N ARG A 16 -13.48 -13.47 -10.81
CA ARG A 16 -12.60 -12.54 -11.54
C ARG A 16 -12.75 -11.10 -11.05
N ALA A 17 -13.98 -10.65 -10.81
CA ALA A 17 -14.22 -9.31 -10.28
C ALA A 17 -13.62 -9.14 -8.89
N ARG A 18 -13.83 -10.12 -7.99
CA ARG A 18 -13.21 -10.12 -6.66
C ARG A 18 -11.69 -10.07 -6.75
N ASP A 19 -11.10 -10.95 -7.56
CA ASP A 19 -9.64 -11.04 -7.67
C ASP A 19 -9.04 -9.76 -8.28
N ALA A 20 -9.73 -9.13 -9.23
CA ALA A 20 -9.35 -7.82 -9.77
C ALA A 20 -9.41 -6.71 -8.72
N VAL A 21 -10.43 -6.70 -7.86
CA VAL A 21 -10.53 -5.74 -6.75
C VAL A 21 -9.39 -5.96 -5.75
N ILE A 22 -9.13 -7.21 -5.36
CA ILE A 22 -8.03 -7.55 -4.45
C ILE A 22 -6.70 -7.10 -5.05
N ALA A 23 -6.43 -7.43 -6.31
CA ALA A 23 -5.21 -7.02 -6.99
C ALA A 23 -5.08 -5.49 -7.06
N GLY A 24 -6.17 -4.78 -7.39
CA GLY A 24 -6.19 -3.33 -7.42
C GLY A 24 -5.86 -2.71 -6.06
N LEU A 25 -6.46 -3.22 -4.97
CA LEU A 25 -6.17 -2.77 -3.61
C LEU A 25 -4.71 -3.04 -3.22
N LEU A 26 -4.15 -4.19 -3.59
CA LEU A 26 -2.75 -4.51 -3.32
C LEU A 26 -1.79 -3.58 -4.08
N VAL A 27 -2.07 -3.27 -5.34
CA VAL A 27 -1.26 -2.33 -6.13
C VAL A 27 -1.31 -0.93 -5.52
N VAL A 28 -2.50 -0.42 -5.20
CA VAL A 28 -2.67 0.89 -4.55
C VAL A 28 -1.97 0.92 -3.20
N GLY A 29 -2.13 -0.13 -2.39
CA GLY A 29 -1.46 -0.26 -1.10
C GLY A 29 0.07 -0.30 -1.23
N ALA A 30 0.60 -1.05 -2.19
CA ALA A 30 2.05 -1.11 -2.44
C ALA A 30 2.61 0.25 -2.88
N LEU A 31 1.92 0.96 -3.77
CA LEU A 31 2.32 2.32 -4.18
C LEU A 31 2.25 3.31 -3.01
N PHE A 32 1.22 3.21 -2.17
CA PHE A 32 1.10 4.03 -0.97
C PHE A 32 2.25 3.76 0.02
N LEU A 33 2.60 2.49 0.27
CA LEU A 33 3.72 2.14 1.14
C LEU A 33 5.06 2.61 0.57
N LEU A 34 5.27 2.46 -0.75
CA LEU A 34 6.45 2.99 -1.42
C LEU A 34 6.56 4.50 -1.24
N TYR A 35 5.46 5.22 -1.41
CA TYR A 35 5.41 6.66 -1.15
C TYR A 35 5.74 6.96 0.32
N ALA A 36 5.05 6.34 1.26
CA ALA A 36 5.19 6.60 2.69
C ALA A 36 6.62 6.34 3.21
N MET A 37 7.30 5.30 2.70
CA MET A 37 8.63 4.90 3.18
C MET A 37 9.79 5.62 2.49
N PHE A 38 9.63 6.07 1.25
CA PHE A 38 10.75 6.56 0.43
C PHE A 38 10.56 7.98 -0.12
N LEU A 39 9.32 8.46 -0.23
CA LEU A 39 9.01 9.75 -0.88
C LEU A 39 8.30 10.74 0.04
N ASP A 40 7.70 10.32 1.16
CA ASP A 40 7.08 11.25 2.10
C ASP A 40 8.13 12.15 2.74
N GLN A 41 7.83 13.45 2.79
CA GLN A 41 8.66 14.48 3.40
C GLN A 41 7.97 15.08 4.62
N GLY A 42 7.32 14.23 5.42
CA GLY A 42 6.52 14.61 6.58
C GLY A 42 5.08 15.03 6.24
N GLY A 43 4.61 14.82 5.01
CA GLY A 43 3.27 15.24 4.59
C GLY A 43 2.18 14.38 5.21
N LEU A 44 2.37 13.05 5.24
CA LEU A 44 1.37 12.11 5.76
C LEU A 44 1.01 12.34 7.24
N LEU A 45 1.99 12.76 8.03
CA LEU A 45 1.83 12.98 9.48
C LEU A 45 1.59 14.46 9.85
N ALA A 46 1.65 15.38 8.89
CA ALA A 46 1.38 16.80 9.12
C ALA A 46 0.01 17.11 9.75
N PRO A 47 -1.09 16.39 9.46
CA PRO A 47 -2.37 16.63 10.13
C PRO A 47 -2.35 16.39 11.65
N PHE A 48 -1.41 15.59 12.15
CA PHE A 48 -1.31 15.23 13.56
C PHE A 48 -0.22 16.03 14.29
N PHE A 49 0.91 16.29 13.62
CA PHE A 49 2.07 16.95 14.22
C PHE A 49 2.31 18.38 13.71
N GLY A 50 1.60 18.82 12.68
CA GLY A 50 1.77 20.15 12.09
C GLY A 50 3.15 20.35 11.47
N ALA A 51 3.71 21.55 11.64
CA ALA A 51 4.98 21.94 11.03
C ALA A 51 6.17 21.06 11.45
N THR A 52 6.14 20.48 12.65
CA THR A 52 7.21 19.61 13.15
C THR A 52 7.33 18.30 12.37
N SER A 53 6.25 17.89 11.69
CA SER A 53 6.27 16.73 10.81
C SER A 53 7.30 16.88 9.67
N PHE A 54 7.42 18.09 9.13
CA PHE A 54 8.36 18.38 8.04
C PHE A 54 9.80 18.54 8.53
N SER A 55 10.02 19.07 9.74
CA SER A 55 11.36 19.24 10.29
C SER A 55 11.95 17.92 10.79
N ASN A 56 11.12 17.07 11.40
CA ASN A 56 11.58 15.82 12.01
C ASN A 56 11.44 14.61 11.08
N ASN A 57 10.67 14.74 10.00
CA ASN A 57 10.46 13.73 8.98
C ASN A 57 10.26 12.31 9.55
N TYR A 58 9.28 12.15 10.44
CA TYR A 58 9.17 10.96 11.31
C TYR A 58 9.12 9.63 10.56
N LEU A 59 8.50 9.58 9.38
CA LEU A 59 8.45 8.35 8.57
C LEU A 59 9.81 8.02 7.95
N HIS A 60 10.60 9.04 7.58
CA HIS A 60 11.97 8.85 7.11
C HIS A 60 12.84 8.19 8.18
N GLU A 61 12.86 8.76 9.39
CA GLU A 61 13.69 8.23 10.48
C GLU A 61 13.25 6.82 10.88
N PHE A 62 11.94 6.56 10.95
CA PHE A 62 11.42 5.21 11.19
C PHE A 62 11.85 4.20 10.11
N ALA A 63 11.76 4.59 8.83
CA ALA A 63 12.21 3.75 7.72
C ALA A 63 13.73 3.55 7.75
N HIS A 64 14.49 4.55 8.20
CA HIS A 64 15.93 4.47 8.38
C HIS A 64 16.30 3.48 9.49
N ASP A 65 15.58 3.49 10.62
CA ASP A 65 15.75 2.54 11.73
C ASP A 65 15.42 1.10 11.32
N ALA A 66 14.35 0.89 10.55
CA ALA A 66 14.00 -0.42 10.04
C ALA A 66 15.12 -1.01 9.16
N ARG A 67 15.81 -0.18 8.36
CA ARG A 67 16.95 -0.64 7.57
C ARG A 67 18.15 -1.04 8.43
N HIS A 68 18.42 -0.29 9.50
CA HIS A 68 19.42 -0.69 10.48
C HIS A 68 19.07 -2.03 11.14
N LEU A 69 17.81 -2.21 11.54
CA LEU A 69 17.34 -3.44 12.19
C LEU A 69 17.43 -4.66 11.25
N LEU A 70 17.11 -4.48 9.97
CA LEU A 70 17.14 -5.54 8.97
C LEU A 70 18.51 -5.72 8.29
N ALA A 71 19.55 -5.01 8.78
CA ALA A 71 20.90 -4.98 8.21
C ALA A 71 20.91 -4.68 6.69
N LEU A 72 19.96 -3.86 6.24
CA LEU A 72 19.89 -3.40 4.86
C LEU A 72 20.89 -2.25 4.66
N PRO A 73 21.60 -2.19 3.53
CA PRO A 73 22.55 -1.11 3.26
C PRO A 73 21.84 0.25 3.27
N CYS A 74 22.45 1.23 3.95
CA CYS A 74 21.87 2.55 4.20
C CYS A 74 22.76 3.74 3.80
N HIS A 75 24.00 3.50 3.34
CA HIS A 75 24.90 4.50 2.77
C HIS A 75 25.93 3.86 1.83
#